data_AF-A0A6V8K0M4-F1
#
_entry.id   AF-A0A6V8K0M4-F1
#
_cell.length_a   1.000
_cell.length_b   1.000
_cell.length_c   1.000
_cell.angle_alpha   90.00
_cell.angle_beta   90.00
_cell.angle_gamma   90.00
#
_symmetry.space_group_name_H-M   'P 1'
#
loop_
_entity.id
_entity.type
_entity.pdbx_description
1 polymer ?
#
loop_
_entity_poly.entity_id
_entity_poly.type
_entity_poly.pdbx_seq_one_letter_code
_entity_poly.pdbx_strand_id
1 'polypeptide(L)'
;MQESANGGLRRVAGDGRQVTRAAVPLVAEHDSWITVDPILGCPADCAYCYLGPLGLRAARPEVRATPEMVVAAVEDHLYGRRAGVIDPAYDKTPLCVGNYTDMVLTRPNRDALVRIVELLAERIPRRPVVVVTKGRLDADLLSALDAPGLPIYWFLSQSMARTAGVPLERGPVADLDTTLDNARLVSRTTHQKAVHFWRPFVAELRPSHADLEKLVGRLATSGLSASVVVGLTRGPGVPLADERLVTLLDQSMAAPPGEGEVFDDEGWAEAREFAVAAGYPLYRNTSCALAFLSGRPEALGTWRPPFVESRCLPAACPIAQRDRCAVAAAGEWTGGATLAARVAAFLSLDAGLVSVTAGELVIGDMIDEFDYNTLLHGYGRHMAIRAQGVRRQKAWLGSFTGGGIAA
;
A
#
# COMPACT_ATOMS: atom_id res chain seq x y z
N MET A 1 -52.33 -0.11 -11.88
CA MET A 1 -51.76 1.10 -11.23
C MET A 1 -50.75 0.57 -10.20
N GLN A 2 -49.46 0.32 -10.49
CA GLN A 2 -48.41 1.23 -11.05
C GLN A 2 -48.42 2.57 -10.28
N GLU A 3 -47.35 3.02 -9.61
CA GLU A 3 -45.91 3.21 -9.96
C GLU A 3 -45.01 2.90 -8.72
N SER A 4 -43.86 2.21 -8.76
CA SER A 4 -42.51 2.52 -9.23
C SER A 4 -41.84 3.81 -8.70
N ALA A 5 -40.79 3.66 -7.89
CA ALA A 5 -39.67 4.61 -7.79
C ALA A 5 -38.34 3.83 -7.66
N ASN A 6 -37.73 3.60 -8.82
CA ASN A 6 -36.34 3.19 -9.00
C ASN A 6 -35.42 4.41 -8.91
N GLY A 7 -34.21 4.20 -8.40
CA GLY A 7 -33.02 5.02 -8.62
C GLY A 7 -31.86 4.37 -7.87
N GLY A 8 -31.02 3.49 -8.44
CA GLY A 8 -30.29 3.61 -9.69
C GLY A 8 -28.86 4.05 -9.35
N LEU A 9 -27.99 3.12 -8.94
CA LEU A 9 -26.88 2.66 -9.77
C LEU A 9 -26.49 1.22 -9.40
N ARG A 10 -26.81 0.28 -10.31
CA ARG A 10 -26.26 -1.08 -10.36
C ARG A 10 -25.19 -1.11 -11.44
N ARG A 11 -23.98 -1.60 -11.11
CA ARG A 11 -23.02 -2.47 -11.87
C ARG A 11 -21.60 -2.26 -11.33
N VAL A 12 -20.62 -3.19 -11.32
CA VAL A 12 -20.49 -4.66 -11.32
C VAL A 12 -18.98 -4.90 -11.02
N ALA A 13 -18.61 -5.80 -10.08
CA ALA A 13 -17.26 -6.38 -9.99
C ALA A 13 -17.15 -7.56 -10.99
N GLY A 14 -15.95 -8.07 -11.29
CA GLY A 14 -15.80 -9.24 -12.18
C GLY A 14 -16.66 -10.47 -11.83
N ASP A 15 -17.15 -10.57 -10.59
CA ASP A 15 -18.25 -11.45 -10.14
C ASP A 15 -19.40 -10.71 -9.41
N GLY A 16 -19.35 -9.38 -9.34
CA GLY A 16 -20.44 -8.53 -8.85
C GLY A 16 -20.57 -8.36 -7.34
N ARG A 17 -19.73 -8.96 -6.47
CA ARG A 17 -19.90 -8.81 -5.01
C ARG A 17 -19.13 -7.60 -4.45
N GLN A 18 -19.86 -6.65 -3.88
CA GLN A 18 -19.30 -5.54 -3.12
C GLN A 18 -18.66 -6.10 -1.84
N VAL A 19 -17.39 -5.76 -1.59
CA VAL A 19 -16.75 -6.02 -0.29
C VAL A 19 -17.58 -5.29 0.76
N THR A 20 -18.23 -6.03 1.64
CA THR A 20 -18.96 -5.44 2.76
C THR A 20 -18.01 -5.20 3.91
N ARG A 21 -18.39 -4.34 4.86
CA ARG A 21 -17.66 -4.18 6.11
C ARG A 21 -17.38 -5.52 6.83
N ALA A 22 -18.32 -6.46 6.75
CA ALA A 22 -18.18 -7.79 7.33
C ALA A 22 -17.14 -8.68 6.62
N ALA A 23 -16.80 -8.36 5.37
CA ALA A 23 -15.83 -9.10 4.56
C ALA A 23 -14.38 -8.62 4.74
N VAL A 24 -14.15 -7.54 5.49
CA VAL A 24 -12.78 -7.03 5.73
C VAL A 24 -12.03 -8.03 6.63
N PRO A 25 -10.97 -8.69 6.16
CA PRO A 25 -10.21 -9.65 6.98
C PRO A 25 -9.51 -8.96 8.16
N LEU A 26 -9.13 -9.73 9.19
CA LEU A 26 -8.30 -9.23 10.29
C LEU A 26 -6.83 -9.17 9.89
N VAL A 27 -6.34 -10.20 9.19
CA VAL A 27 -4.99 -10.28 8.61
C VAL A 27 -5.14 -10.72 7.16
N ALA A 28 -4.47 -10.04 6.24
CA ALA A 28 -4.55 -10.38 4.81
C ALA A 28 -3.33 -9.93 4.03
N GLU A 29 -3.10 -10.57 2.90
CA GLU A 29 -2.04 -10.19 1.98
C GLU A 29 -2.41 -8.92 1.22
N HIS A 30 -1.45 -8.01 1.11
CA HIS A 30 -1.50 -6.85 0.25
C HIS A 30 -0.24 -6.80 -0.60
N ASP A 31 -0.30 -6.07 -1.71
CA ASP A 31 0.76 -6.01 -2.70
C ASP A 31 2.14 -5.80 -2.06
N SER A 32 2.27 -4.86 -1.13
CA SER A 32 3.55 -4.47 -0.54
C SER A 32 3.79 -4.93 0.91
N TRP A 33 2.79 -5.52 1.55
CA TRP A 33 2.82 -5.88 2.97
C TRP A 33 1.68 -6.84 3.33
N ILE A 34 1.67 -7.38 4.54
CA ILE A 34 0.50 -8.02 5.14
C ILE A 34 -0.26 -6.93 5.91
N THR A 35 -1.57 -6.76 5.67
CA THR A 35 -2.39 -5.84 6.47
C THR A 35 -2.84 -6.52 7.76
N VAL A 36 -2.91 -5.74 8.83
CA VAL A 36 -3.36 -6.16 10.16
C VAL A 36 -4.36 -5.12 10.64
N ASP A 37 -5.64 -5.48 10.68
CA ASP A 37 -6.76 -4.53 10.75
C ASP A 37 -7.64 -4.74 12.01
N PRO A 38 -7.11 -4.44 13.20
CA PRO A 38 -7.78 -4.65 14.50
C PRO A 38 -8.98 -3.74 14.71
N ILE A 39 -8.97 -2.58 14.06
CA ILE A 39 -9.92 -1.49 14.22
C ILE A 39 -10.38 -1.08 12.82
N LEU A 40 -11.68 -0.88 12.64
CA LEU A 40 -12.25 -0.37 11.40
C LEU A 40 -12.84 1.01 11.58
N GLY A 41 -12.76 1.82 10.53
CA GLY A 41 -13.39 3.12 10.49
C GLY A 41 -12.40 4.22 10.83
N CYS A 42 -12.53 5.35 10.14
CA CYS A 42 -11.65 6.48 10.27
C CYS A 42 -12.46 7.76 10.48
N PRO A 43 -12.15 8.60 11.49
CA PRO A 43 -12.86 9.85 11.73
C PRO A 43 -12.55 10.91 10.68
N ALA A 44 -11.53 10.72 9.85
CA ALA A 44 -11.27 11.61 8.72
C ALA A 44 -12.33 11.43 7.62
N ASP A 45 -12.72 12.54 7.04
CA ASP A 45 -13.69 12.61 5.95
C ASP A 45 -12.99 13.12 4.68
N CYS A 46 -12.12 12.27 4.13
CA CYS A 46 -11.46 12.51 2.85
C CYS A 46 -12.37 12.06 1.71
N ALA A 47 -12.76 12.98 0.84
CA ALA A 47 -13.72 12.74 -0.25
C ALA A 47 -13.29 11.57 -1.15
N TYR A 48 -12.00 11.41 -1.42
CA TYR A 48 -11.42 10.36 -2.27
C TYR A 48 -11.15 9.01 -1.54
N CYS A 49 -11.52 8.87 -0.27
CA CYS A 49 -11.13 7.72 0.54
C CYS A 49 -11.83 6.43 0.09
N TYR A 50 -11.06 5.37 -0.17
CA TYR A 50 -11.62 4.06 -0.55
C TYR A 50 -12.43 3.39 0.56
N LEU A 51 -12.34 3.88 1.79
CA LEU A 51 -13.18 3.46 2.90
C LEU A 51 -14.63 3.96 2.78
N GLY A 52 -14.89 4.92 1.89
CA GLY A 52 -16.22 5.50 1.65
C GLY A 52 -17.26 4.45 1.27
N PRO A 53 -17.08 3.67 0.19
CA PRO A 53 -18.03 2.63 -0.21
C PRO A 53 -18.22 1.49 0.80
N LEU A 54 -17.33 1.38 1.81
CA LEU A 54 -17.45 0.42 2.91
C LEU A 54 -18.21 0.98 4.12
N GLY A 55 -18.59 2.26 4.09
CA GLY A 55 -19.18 2.95 5.24
C GLY A 55 -18.20 3.18 6.40
N LEU A 56 -16.88 3.19 6.09
CA LEU A 56 -15.80 3.33 7.08
C LEU A 56 -15.15 4.72 7.08
N ARG A 57 -15.48 5.59 6.12
CA ARG A 57 -15.07 7.00 6.09
C ARG A 57 -15.97 7.84 7.01
N ALA A 58 -15.40 8.86 7.68
CA ALA A 58 -16.13 9.72 8.61
C ALA A 58 -16.86 8.91 9.70
N ALA A 59 -16.30 7.75 10.06
CA ALA A 59 -16.90 6.78 10.94
C ALA A 59 -16.12 6.73 12.25
N ARG A 60 -16.84 6.51 13.35
CA ARG A 60 -16.21 6.24 14.64
C ARG A 60 -15.43 4.91 14.53
N PRO A 61 -14.14 4.87 14.90
CA PRO A 61 -13.40 3.62 14.90
C PRO A 61 -14.04 2.57 15.82
N GLU A 62 -14.16 1.34 15.33
CA GLU A 62 -14.71 0.19 16.04
C GLU A 62 -13.64 -0.88 16.19
N VAL A 63 -13.36 -1.27 17.43
CA VAL A 63 -12.43 -2.36 17.76
C VAL A 63 -13.11 -3.69 17.45
N ARG A 64 -12.46 -4.52 16.62
CA ARG A 64 -12.93 -5.86 16.25
C ARG A 64 -12.15 -6.99 16.92
N ALA A 65 -10.92 -6.73 17.32
CA ALA A 65 -10.04 -7.70 17.94
C ALA A 65 -9.14 -7.01 18.97
N THR A 66 -8.83 -7.71 20.06
CA THR A 66 -7.83 -7.24 21.03
C THR A 66 -6.42 -7.38 20.45
N PRO A 67 -5.42 -6.62 20.94
CA PRO A 67 -4.03 -6.79 20.52
C PRO A 67 -3.52 -8.24 20.58
N GLU A 68 -3.91 -9.00 21.60
CA GLU A 68 -3.53 -10.41 21.76
C GLU A 68 -4.13 -11.30 20.67
N MET A 69 -5.41 -11.11 20.34
CA MET A 69 -6.07 -11.82 19.23
C MET A 69 -5.43 -11.47 17.89
N VAL A 70 -5.03 -10.21 17.73
CA VAL A 70 -4.37 -9.71 16.51
C VAL A 70 -3.04 -10.40 16.29
N VAL A 71 -2.19 -10.45 17.31
CA VAL A 71 -0.88 -11.10 17.19
C VAL A 71 -1.01 -12.60 17.02
N ALA A 72 -1.99 -13.25 17.66
CA ALA A 72 -2.30 -14.66 17.39
C ALA A 72 -2.73 -14.88 15.93
N ALA A 73 -3.58 -14.01 15.37
CA ALA A 73 -3.99 -14.10 13.97
C ALA A 73 -2.82 -13.86 12.99
N VAL A 74 -1.88 -12.96 13.33
CA VAL A 74 -0.66 -12.76 12.55
C VAL A 74 0.22 -14.02 12.60
N GLU A 75 0.37 -14.63 13.78
CA GLU A 75 1.11 -15.88 13.94
C GLU A 75 0.48 -17.00 13.10
N ASP A 76 -0.82 -17.22 13.21
CA ASP A 76 -1.57 -18.19 12.40
C ASP A 76 -1.42 -17.93 10.90
N HIS A 77 -1.49 -16.66 10.47
CA HIS A 77 -1.31 -16.31 9.05
C HIS A 77 0.09 -16.66 8.55
N LEU A 78 1.13 -16.38 9.33
CA LEU A 78 2.51 -16.61 8.95
C LEU A 78 2.88 -18.09 8.96
N TYR A 79 2.52 -18.80 10.03
CA TYR A 79 2.91 -20.19 10.26
C TYR A 79 1.89 -21.21 9.73
N GLY A 80 0.70 -20.78 9.33
CA GLY A 80 -0.34 -21.61 8.72
C GLY A 80 -0.11 -21.83 7.22
N ARG A 81 -1.17 -21.62 6.42
CA ARG A 81 -1.16 -21.92 4.97
C ARG A 81 0.00 -21.26 4.23
N ARG A 82 0.37 -20.04 4.63
CA ARG A 82 1.46 -19.25 4.02
C ARG A 82 2.83 -19.94 4.14
N ALA A 83 3.07 -20.67 5.23
CA ALA A 83 4.30 -21.42 5.44
C ALA A 83 4.54 -22.51 4.38
N GLY A 84 3.49 -22.92 3.66
CA GLY A 84 3.58 -23.83 2.53
C GLY A 84 4.41 -23.28 1.36
N VAL A 85 4.57 -21.96 1.23
CA VAL A 85 5.34 -21.32 0.15
C VAL A 85 6.40 -20.35 0.63
N ILE A 86 6.30 -19.81 1.86
CA ILE A 86 7.29 -18.89 2.40
C ILE A 86 7.69 -19.36 3.79
N ASP A 87 8.97 -19.66 3.99
CA ASP A 87 9.48 -19.96 5.32
C ASP A 87 9.34 -18.75 6.26
N PRO A 88 8.56 -18.84 7.35
CA PRO A 88 8.33 -17.72 8.26
C PRO A 88 9.59 -17.16 8.93
N ALA A 89 10.66 -17.97 9.06
CA ALA A 89 11.92 -17.53 9.63
C ALA A 89 12.67 -16.54 8.72
N TYR A 90 12.54 -16.73 7.41
CA TYR A 90 13.17 -15.91 6.37
C TYR A 90 12.23 -14.88 5.76
N ASP A 91 10.94 -14.99 6.01
CA ASP A 91 9.97 -14.00 5.61
C ASP A 91 10.29 -12.63 6.23
N LYS A 92 10.31 -11.62 5.36
CA LYS A 92 10.56 -10.22 5.73
C LYS A 92 9.48 -9.29 5.23
N THR A 93 8.33 -9.85 4.85
CA THR A 93 7.15 -9.08 4.46
C THR A 93 6.76 -8.14 5.59
N PRO A 94 6.65 -6.82 5.33
CA PRO A 94 6.24 -5.86 6.34
C PRO A 94 4.81 -6.10 6.82
N LEU A 95 4.50 -5.71 8.06
CA LEU A 95 3.14 -5.72 8.60
C LEU A 95 2.58 -4.31 8.63
N CYS A 96 1.55 -4.00 7.85
CA CYS A 96 0.86 -2.71 7.89
C CYS A 96 -0.30 -2.75 8.86
N VAL A 97 -0.20 -2.01 9.97
CA VAL A 97 -1.22 -2.00 11.02
C VAL A 97 -2.23 -0.89 10.77
N GLY A 98 -3.51 -1.27 10.70
CA GLY A 98 -4.65 -0.37 10.53
C GLY A 98 -4.79 0.19 9.13
N ASN A 99 -4.72 -0.66 8.11
CA ASN A 99 -4.97 -0.27 6.72
C ASN A 99 -6.45 0.13 6.48
N TYR A 100 -7.39 -0.32 7.30
CA TYR A 100 -8.81 0.11 7.24
C TYR A 100 -9.23 1.13 8.33
N THR A 101 -8.25 1.81 8.92
CA THR A 101 -8.45 2.92 9.87
C THR A 101 -7.27 3.89 9.74
N ASP A 102 -7.18 4.88 10.62
CA ASP A 102 -5.93 5.59 10.88
C ASP A 102 -5.60 5.39 12.35
N MET A 103 -4.51 4.67 12.63
CA MET A 103 -4.16 4.26 14.00
C MET A 103 -3.75 5.43 14.90
N VAL A 104 -3.56 6.63 14.34
CA VAL A 104 -3.05 7.80 15.05
C VAL A 104 -4.14 8.84 15.33
N LEU A 105 -5.30 8.77 14.68
CA LEU A 105 -6.32 9.83 14.80
C LEU A 105 -7.12 9.81 16.11
N THR A 106 -7.09 8.72 16.87
CA THR A 106 -7.77 8.64 18.16
C THR A 106 -6.84 8.06 19.22
N ARG A 107 -7.08 8.45 20.49
CA ARG A 107 -6.31 7.90 21.63
C ARG A 107 -6.46 6.36 21.74
N PRO A 108 -7.67 5.77 21.67
CA PRO A 108 -7.82 4.32 21.73
C PRO A 108 -7.07 3.58 20.61
N ASN A 109 -7.03 4.15 19.40
CA ASN A 109 -6.29 3.54 18.30
C ASN A 109 -4.77 3.56 18.58
N ARG A 110 -4.24 4.67 19.12
CA ARG A 110 -2.82 4.78 19.49
C ARG A 110 -2.44 3.78 20.58
N ASP A 111 -3.26 3.67 21.62
CA ASP A 111 -3.03 2.74 22.72
C ASP A 111 -3.02 1.29 22.20
N ALA A 112 -3.94 0.94 21.29
CA ALA A 112 -3.95 -0.36 20.62
C ALA A 112 -2.71 -0.58 19.73
N LEU A 113 -2.26 0.44 18.98
CA LEU A 113 -1.07 0.36 18.14
C LEU A 113 0.18 0.06 18.97
N VAL A 114 0.38 0.78 20.07
CA VAL A 114 1.52 0.55 20.99
C VAL A 114 1.50 -0.89 21.48
N ARG A 115 0.36 -1.35 22.00
CA ARG A 115 0.24 -2.71 22.54
C ARG A 115 0.46 -3.80 21.47
N ILE A 116 -0.01 -3.58 20.24
CA ILE A 116 0.22 -4.50 19.12
C ILE A 116 1.71 -4.58 18.80
N VAL A 117 2.42 -3.44 18.72
CA VAL A 117 3.86 -3.42 18.39
C VAL A 117 4.69 -4.11 19.48
N GLU A 118 4.36 -3.91 20.76
CA GLU A 118 4.99 -4.65 21.87
C GLU A 118 4.84 -6.16 21.69
N LEU A 119 3.62 -6.64 21.50
CA LEU A 119 3.34 -8.07 21.34
C LEU A 119 3.97 -8.66 20.06
N LEU A 120 4.03 -7.89 18.97
CA LEU A 120 4.73 -8.30 17.76
C LEU A 120 6.24 -8.45 18.01
N ALA A 121 6.83 -7.56 18.80
CA ALA A 121 8.26 -7.62 19.13
C ALA A 121 8.61 -8.85 19.98
N GLU A 122 7.69 -9.26 20.84
CA GLU A 122 7.84 -10.42 21.72
C GLU A 122 7.65 -11.75 20.99
N ARG A 123 6.66 -11.83 20.08
CA ARG A 123 6.15 -13.13 19.57
C ARG A 123 6.47 -13.40 18.11
N ILE A 124 6.66 -12.37 17.29
CA ILE A 124 6.78 -12.52 15.85
C ILE A 124 8.22 -12.27 15.41
N PRO A 125 8.79 -13.09 14.49
CA PRO A 125 10.13 -12.84 13.98
C PRO A 125 10.29 -11.41 13.45
N ARG A 126 11.37 -10.75 13.87
CA ARG A 126 11.66 -9.34 13.57
C ARG A 126 11.46 -9.02 12.09
N ARG A 127 10.54 -8.08 11.85
CA ARG A 127 10.18 -7.54 10.52
C ARG A 127 9.69 -6.10 10.65
N PRO A 128 9.69 -5.32 9.56
CA PRO A 128 9.18 -3.95 9.61
C PRO A 128 7.69 -3.90 9.91
N VAL A 129 7.30 -2.95 10.76
CA VAL A 129 5.91 -2.53 10.93
C VAL A 129 5.70 -1.25 10.12
N VAL A 130 4.60 -1.18 9.40
CA VAL A 130 4.21 -0.04 8.58
C VAL A 130 2.98 0.61 9.19
N VAL A 131 2.99 1.93 9.30
CA VAL A 131 1.82 2.69 9.74
C VAL A 131 1.60 3.82 8.73
N VAL A 132 0.43 3.82 8.09
CA VAL A 132 -0.01 4.90 7.22
C VAL A 132 -0.87 5.85 8.05
N THR A 133 -0.57 7.15 8.02
CA THR A 133 -1.34 8.11 8.80
C THR A 133 -1.42 9.48 8.14
N LYS A 134 -2.55 10.16 8.34
CA LYS A 134 -2.71 11.60 8.15
C LYS A 134 -2.71 12.36 9.49
N GLY A 135 -2.48 11.70 10.61
CA GLY A 135 -2.53 12.30 11.94
C GLY A 135 -1.26 13.04 12.34
N ARG A 136 -1.40 13.91 13.34
CA ARG A 136 -0.25 14.49 14.05
C ARG A 136 0.38 13.44 14.95
N LEU A 137 1.71 13.32 14.91
CA LEU A 137 2.50 12.51 15.82
C LEU A 137 2.98 13.37 17.00
N ASP A 138 3.25 12.73 18.13
CA ASP A 138 3.88 13.33 19.29
C ASP A 138 5.03 12.47 19.80
N ALA A 139 5.88 13.07 20.64
CA ALA A 139 7.08 12.42 21.15
C ALA A 139 6.76 11.20 22.03
N ASP A 140 5.66 11.23 22.78
CA ASP A 140 5.27 10.14 23.68
C ASP A 140 4.90 8.89 22.89
N LEU A 141 4.06 9.03 21.85
CA LEU A 141 3.71 7.93 20.95
C LEU A 141 4.95 7.36 20.27
N LEU A 142 5.81 8.24 19.74
CA LEU A 142 7.04 7.79 19.06
C LEU A 142 7.98 7.07 20.02
N SER A 143 8.16 7.56 21.23
CA SER A 143 9.00 6.92 22.26
C SER A 143 8.45 5.53 22.63
N ALA A 144 7.14 5.42 22.87
CA ALA A 144 6.49 4.15 23.17
C ALA A 144 6.65 3.13 22.04
N LEU A 145 6.61 3.58 20.78
CA LEU A 145 6.79 2.72 19.61
C LEU A 145 8.26 2.41 19.28
N ASP A 146 9.21 3.24 19.73
CA ASP A 146 10.65 3.00 19.54
C ASP A 146 11.18 1.97 20.55
N ALA A 147 10.60 1.93 21.75
CA ALA A 147 11.06 1.11 22.88
C ALA A 147 11.12 -0.41 22.60
N PRO A 148 10.15 -1.04 21.91
CA PRO A 148 10.25 -2.45 21.52
C PRO A 148 11.35 -2.75 20.50
N GLY A 149 11.96 -1.72 19.91
CA GLY A 149 13.10 -1.84 19.01
C GLY A 149 12.76 -2.36 17.61
N LEU A 150 11.49 -2.60 17.27
CA LEU A 150 11.09 -3.01 15.93
C LEU A 150 11.31 -1.89 14.90
N PRO A 151 11.69 -2.20 13.65
CA PRO A 151 11.73 -1.19 12.60
C PRO A 151 10.31 -0.71 12.30
N ILE A 152 10.05 0.60 12.39
CA ILE A 152 8.75 1.19 12.07
C ILE A 152 8.88 2.18 10.91
N TYR A 153 8.10 1.97 9.86
CA TYR A 153 8.09 2.84 8.69
C TYR A 153 6.76 3.60 8.61
N TRP A 154 6.85 4.91 8.82
CA TRP A 154 5.72 5.83 8.76
C TRP A 154 5.49 6.29 7.32
N PHE A 155 4.27 6.09 6.83
CA PHE A 155 3.81 6.67 5.57
C PHE A 155 2.91 7.85 5.90
N LEU A 156 3.50 9.04 5.92
CA LEU A 156 2.82 10.29 6.26
C LEU A 156 2.05 10.78 5.02
N SER A 157 0.75 10.52 5.01
CA SER A 157 -0.08 10.74 3.84
C SER A 157 -0.50 12.19 3.68
N GLN A 158 -0.37 12.71 2.46
CA GLN A 158 -0.80 14.05 2.07
C GLN A 158 -1.32 14.04 0.63
N SER A 159 -2.41 14.76 0.34
CA SER A 159 -2.93 14.92 -1.03
C SER A 159 -2.57 16.25 -1.67
N MET A 160 -2.03 17.20 -0.88
CA MET A 160 -1.91 18.61 -1.22
C MET A 160 -3.23 19.35 -1.46
N ALA A 161 -4.39 18.71 -1.25
CA ALA A 161 -5.69 19.37 -1.42
C ALA A 161 -5.85 20.64 -0.57
N ARG A 162 -5.45 20.60 0.70
CA ARG A 162 -5.46 21.79 1.57
C ARG A 162 -4.53 22.90 1.07
N THR A 163 -3.33 22.53 0.61
CA THR A 163 -2.36 23.48 0.04
C THR A 163 -2.90 24.13 -1.23
N ALA A 164 -3.64 23.37 -2.04
CA ALA A 164 -4.34 23.87 -3.22
C ALA A 164 -5.67 24.60 -2.93
N GLY A 165 -6.07 24.73 -1.65
CA GLY A 165 -7.34 25.35 -1.27
C GLY A 165 -8.58 24.53 -1.63
N VAL A 166 -8.42 23.24 -1.92
CA VAL A 166 -9.49 22.33 -2.35
C VAL A 166 -10.04 21.56 -1.13
N PRO A 167 -11.33 21.72 -0.77
CA PRO A 167 -11.91 21.17 0.47
C PRO A 167 -12.27 19.67 0.38
N LEU A 168 -11.33 18.84 -0.11
CA LEU A 168 -11.50 17.39 -0.21
C LEU A 168 -11.30 16.67 1.12
N GLU A 169 -10.61 17.26 2.09
CA GLU A 169 -10.21 16.58 3.32
C GLU A 169 -10.70 17.31 4.57
N ARG A 170 -11.61 16.65 5.30
CA ARG A 170 -12.16 17.15 6.57
C ARG A 170 -11.78 16.24 7.74
N GLY A 171 -11.91 16.77 8.95
CA GLY A 171 -11.55 16.09 10.19
C GLY A 171 -10.10 16.33 10.63
N PRO A 172 -9.59 15.53 11.58
CA PRO A 172 -8.31 15.76 12.26
C PRO A 172 -7.09 15.34 11.43
N VAL A 173 -7.06 15.68 10.14
CA VAL A 173 -5.92 15.42 9.25
C VAL A 173 -4.90 16.55 9.34
N ALA A 174 -3.62 16.19 9.34
CA ALA A 174 -2.46 17.06 9.34
C ALA A 174 -2.40 17.87 8.04
N ASP A 175 -1.91 19.10 8.14
CA ASP A 175 -1.45 19.88 6.99
C ASP A 175 0.01 19.53 6.64
N LEU A 176 0.52 20.13 5.57
CA LEU A 176 1.90 19.91 5.12
C LEU A 176 2.91 20.22 6.24
N ASP A 177 2.78 21.35 6.93
CA ASP A 177 3.73 21.75 7.97
C ASP A 177 3.76 20.76 9.13
N THR A 178 2.59 20.30 9.60
CA THR A 178 2.49 19.23 10.60
C THR A 178 3.08 17.92 10.08
N THR A 179 2.91 17.58 8.80
CA THR A 179 3.56 16.40 8.21
C THR A 179 5.09 16.52 8.18
N LEU A 180 5.64 17.70 7.89
CA LEU A 180 7.09 17.92 7.94
C LEU A 180 7.60 17.89 9.40
N ASP A 181 6.85 18.41 10.36
CA ASP A 181 7.17 18.30 11.78
C ASP A 181 7.14 16.87 12.29
N ASN A 182 6.13 16.08 11.88
CA ASN A 182 6.08 14.65 12.14
C ASN A 182 7.36 13.95 11.62
N ALA A 183 7.83 14.28 10.42
CA ALA A 183 9.04 13.70 9.87
C ALA A 183 10.30 14.06 10.71
N ARG A 184 10.40 15.31 11.16
CA ARG A 184 11.48 15.76 12.06
C ARG A 184 11.43 15.09 13.43
N LEU A 185 10.24 14.78 13.94
CA LEU A 185 10.08 14.03 15.18
C LEU A 185 10.52 12.57 14.99
N VAL A 186 10.05 11.92 13.91
CA VAL A 186 10.43 10.55 13.59
C VAL A 186 11.94 10.41 13.39
N SER A 187 12.61 11.38 12.76
CA SER A 187 14.06 11.33 12.53
C SER A 187 14.92 11.40 13.80
N ARG A 188 14.31 11.66 14.97
CA ARG A 188 14.99 11.64 16.28
C ARG A 188 14.91 10.27 16.97
N THR A 189 14.13 9.34 16.42
CA THR A 189 13.98 7.98 16.94
C THR A 189 15.09 7.07 16.40
N THR A 190 15.29 5.92 17.03
CA THR A 190 16.37 5.00 16.65
C THR A 190 15.93 4.02 15.56
N HIS A 191 14.70 3.51 15.68
CA HIS A 191 14.21 2.40 14.87
C HIS A 191 13.15 2.80 13.86
N GLN A 192 12.81 4.09 13.77
CA GLN A 192 11.72 4.56 12.93
C GLN A 192 12.22 5.44 11.80
N LYS A 193 11.52 5.38 10.67
CA LYS A 193 11.79 6.21 9.49
C LYS A 193 10.49 6.69 8.89
N ALA A 194 10.49 7.88 8.30
CA ALA A 194 9.31 8.46 7.66
C ALA A 194 9.47 8.57 6.14
N VAL A 195 8.37 8.32 5.44
CA VAL A 195 8.20 8.50 4.01
C VAL A 195 6.98 9.38 3.80
N HIS A 196 7.09 10.35 2.90
CA HIS A 196 5.95 11.14 2.51
C HIS A 196 5.13 10.35 1.50
N PHE A 197 3.85 10.16 1.79
CA PHE A 197 2.96 9.37 0.96
C PHE A 197 1.97 10.28 0.24
N TRP A 198 2.41 10.76 -0.92
CA TRP A 198 1.66 11.71 -1.73
C TRP A 198 0.53 11.00 -2.48
N ARG A 199 -0.71 11.18 -2.01
CA ARG A 199 -1.90 10.61 -2.65
C ARG A 199 -3.19 11.36 -2.31
N PRO A 200 -4.12 11.52 -3.27
CA PRO A 200 -3.93 11.23 -4.70
C PRO A 200 -3.00 12.27 -5.37
N PHE A 201 -2.24 11.85 -6.37
CA PHE A 201 -1.45 12.71 -7.23
C PHE A 201 -2.16 12.88 -8.58
N VAL A 202 -2.88 13.99 -8.72
CA VAL A 202 -3.68 14.34 -9.89
C VAL A 202 -3.50 15.82 -10.23
N ALA A 203 -3.78 16.20 -11.47
CA ALA A 203 -3.46 17.51 -12.02
C ALA A 203 -4.13 18.65 -11.24
N GLU A 204 -5.38 18.46 -10.80
CA GLU A 204 -6.14 19.47 -10.06
C GLU A 204 -5.55 19.79 -8.68
N LEU A 205 -4.74 18.88 -8.13
CA LEU A 205 -4.08 19.05 -6.83
C LEU A 205 -2.59 19.37 -6.97
N ARG A 206 -2.08 19.48 -8.20
CA ARG A 206 -0.67 19.75 -8.47
C ARG A 206 -0.32 21.19 -8.05
N PRO A 207 0.73 21.39 -7.23
CA PRO A 207 1.29 22.73 -7.01
C PRO A 207 1.77 23.38 -8.31
N SER A 208 1.89 24.71 -8.36
CA SER A 208 2.57 25.36 -9.48
C SER A 208 4.01 24.85 -9.62
N HIS A 209 4.62 24.94 -10.81
CA HIS A 209 6.01 24.52 -11.03
C HIS A 209 7.00 25.07 -9.98
N ALA A 210 6.92 26.38 -9.71
CA ALA A 210 7.78 27.04 -8.72
C ALA A 210 7.49 26.60 -7.27
N ASP A 211 6.24 26.27 -6.96
CA ASP A 211 5.87 25.75 -5.64
C ASP A 211 6.19 24.26 -5.49
N LEU A 212 6.19 23.52 -6.58
CA LEU A 212 6.58 22.12 -6.65
C LEU A 212 8.08 21.97 -6.36
N GLU A 213 8.93 22.81 -6.97
CA GLU A 213 10.37 22.86 -6.67
C GLU A 213 10.61 23.11 -5.16
N LYS A 214 9.97 24.16 -4.63
CA LYS A 214 10.05 24.49 -3.20
C LYS A 214 9.55 23.35 -2.32
N LEU A 215 8.43 22.73 -2.67
CA LEU A 215 7.86 21.59 -1.95
C LEU A 215 8.86 20.45 -1.88
N VAL A 216 9.43 20.04 -3.02
CA VAL A 216 10.41 18.96 -3.09
C VAL A 216 11.65 19.29 -2.24
N GLY A 217 12.17 20.52 -2.31
CA GLY A 217 13.27 20.96 -1.45
C GLY A 217 12.95 20.89 0.04
N ARG A 218 11.70 21.22 0.42
CA ARG A 218 11.23 21.09 1.81
C ARG A 218 11.10 19.63 2.24
N LEU A 219 10.61 18.75 1.37
CA LEU A 219 10.51 17.32 1.64
C LEU A 219 11.91 16.69 1.83
N ALA A 220 12.87 17.07 0.99
CA ALA A 220 14.25 16.58 1.06
C ALA A 220 14.98 16.96 2.36
N THR A 221 14.61 18.09 2.97
CA THR A 221 15.27 18.64 4.17
C THR A 221 14.50 18.42 5.48
N SER A 222 13.35 17.73 5.46
CA SER A 222 12.50 17.57 6.65
C SER A 222 12.76 16.31 7.48
N GLY A 223 13.75 15.49 7.13
CA GLY A 223 14.00 14.19 7.77
C GLY A 223 13.20 13.02 7.16
N LEU A 224 12.42 13.28 6.09
CA LEU A 224 11.84 12.22 5.28
C LEU A 224 12.93 11.46 4.53
N SER A 225 12.82 10.14 4.49
CA SER A 225 13.77 9.29 3.74
C SER A 225 13.46 9.24 2.25
N ALA A 226 12.19 9.39 1.87
CA ALA A 226 11.72 9.33 0.49
C ALA A 226 10.28 9.87 0.38
N SER A 227 9.81 10.02 -0.85
CA SER A 227 8.40 10.16 -1.18
C SER A 227 7.89 8.98 -2.02
N VAL A 228 6.66 8.56 -1.78
CA VAL A 228 5.91 7.62 -2.61
C VAL A 228 4.70 8.34 -3.17
N VAL A 229 4.53 8.29 -4.49
CA VAL A 229 3.51 9.06 -5.22
C VAL A 229 2.57 8.10 -5.93
N VAL A 230 1.28 8.19 -5.57
CA VAL A 230 0.22 7.32 -6.09
C VAL A 230 -0.96 8.19 -6.50
N GLY A 231 -1.56 7.84 -7.63
CA GLY A 231 -2.69 8.54 -8.22
C GLY A 231 -4.00 8.29 -7.48
N LEU A 232 -5.06 8.77 -8.09
CA LEU A 232 -6.42 8.47 -7.66
C LEU A 232 -6.84 7.11 -8.19
N THR A 233 -6.85 6.11 -7.32
CA THR A 233 -7.36 4.77 -7.66
C THR A 233 -8.79 4.88 -8.17
N ARG A 234 -9.11 4.16 -9.25
CA ARG A 234 -10.45 4.00 -9.80
C ARG A 234 -10.94 2.57 -9.64
N GLY A 235 -12.25 2.39 -9.52
CA GLY A 235 -12.89 1.09 -9.38
C GLY A 235 -14.01 1.08 -8.33
N PRO A 236 -14.50 -0.11 -7.94
CA PRO A 236 -15.63 -0.25 -7.01
C PRO A 236 -15.41 0.42 -5.65
N GLY A 237 -14.15 0.62 -5.25
CA GLY A 237 -13.76 1.30 -4.02
C GLY A 237 -13.79 2.83 -4.10
N VAL A 238 -14.07 3.45 -5.25
CA VAL A 238 -14.14 4.93 -5.32
C VAL A 238 -15.49 5.43 -4.83
N PRO A 239 -15.51 6.42 -3.90
CA PRO A 239 -16.74 7.04 -3.43
C PRO A 239 -17.32 8.02 -4.46
N LEU A 240 -17.72 7.53 -5.64
CA LEU A 240 -18.33 8.34 -6.71
C LEU A 240 -19.65 9.01 -6.29
N ALA A 241 -20.23 8.60 -5.16
CA ALA A 241 -21.40 9.26 -4.56
C ALA A 241 -21.04 10.55 -3.79
N ASP A 242 -19.76 10.85 -3.57
CA ASP A 242 -19.34 12.10 -2.92
C ASP A 242 -19.23 13.24 -3.95
N GLU A 243 -20.16 14.19 -3.90
CA GLU A 243 -20.20 15.32 -4.81
C GLU A 243 -18.93 16.18 -4.78
N ARG A 244 -18.21 16.24 -3.64
CA ARG A 244 -16.93 16.98 -3.58
C ARG A 244 -15.91 16.33 -4.50
N LEU A 245 -15.85 15.00 -4.53
CA LEU A 245 -14.92 14.29 -5.38
C LEU A 245 -15.24 14.54 -6.85
N VAL A 246 -16.51 14.42 -7.23
CA VAL A 246 -16.96 14.56 -8.62
C VAL A 246 -16.80 16.00 -9.13
N THR A 247 -17.10 16.98 -8.28
CA THR A 247 -17.09 18.39 -8.68
C THR A 247 -15.69 19.01 -8.62
N LEU A 248 -14.88 18.64 -7.64
CA LEU A 248 -13.57 19.29 -7.42
C LEU A 248 -12.41 18.60 -8.14
N LEU A 249 -12.60 17.36 -8.58
CA LEU A 249 -11.64 16.59 -9.40
C LEU A 249 -12.30 16.15 -10.71
N ASP A 250 -12.98 17.08 -11.39
CA ASP A 250 -13.81 16.80 -12.56
C ASP A 250 -13.01 16.23 -13.74
N GLN A 251 -11.81 16.75 -14.00
CA GLN A 251 -10.91 16.27 -15.05
C GLN A 251 -10.47 14.84 -14.77
N SER A 252 -10.08 14.55 -13.53
CA SER A 252 -9.73 13.21 -13.08
C SER A 252 -10.93 12.26 -13.16
N MET A 253 -12.13 12.73 -12.87
CA MET A 253 -13.34 11.90 -12.99
C MET A 253 -13.76 11.67 -14.44
N ALA A 254 -13.43 12.58 -15.36
CA ALA A 254 -13.68 12.47 -16.78
C ALA A 254 -12.72 11.51 -17.53
N ALA A 255 -11.62 11.08 -16.88
CA ALA A 255 -10.68 10.13 -17.47
C ALA A 255 -11.38 8.85 -17.99
N PRO A 256 -10.84 8.16 -19.02
CA PRO A 256 -11.49 7.01 -19.63
C PRO A 256 -11.83 5.88 -18.64
N PRO A 257 -13.05 5.32 -18.67
CA PRO A 257 -13.40 4.18 -17.82
C PRO A 257 -12.52 2.98 -18.17
N GLY A 258 -11.91 2.35 -17.17
CA GLY A 258 -11.04 1.18 -17.35
C GLY A 258 -9.61 1.38 -16.84
N GLU A 259 -9.15 2.63 -16.73
CA GLU A 259 -7.92 2.95 -16.01
C GLU A 259 -8.11 2.69 -14.51
N GLY A 260 -7.26 1.85 -13.91
CA GLY A 260 -7.33 1.53 -12.48
C GLY A 260 -6.80 2.65 -11.57
N GLU A 261 -6.12 3.65 -12.14
CA GLU A 261 -5.52 4.79 -11.46
C GLU A 261 -5.52 5.99 -12.41
N VAL A 262 -5.99 7.15 -11.95
CA VAL A 262 -5.74 8.45 -12.61
C VAL A 262 -4.48 9.04 -12.03
N PHE A 263 -3.55 9.44 -12.88
CA PHE A 263 -2.25 9.94 -12.47
C PHE A 263 -1.81 11.12 -13.34
N ASP A 264 -1.21 12.13 -12.73
CA ASP A 264 -0.64 13.27 -13.46
C ASP A 264 0.80 12.98 -13.91
N ASP A 265 0.96 12.51 -15.15
CA ASP A 265 2.28 12.16 -15.71
C ASP A 265 3.19 13.39 -15.91
N GLU A 266 2.63 14.55 -16.25
CA GLU A 266 3.40 15.80 -16.42
C GLU A 266 3.94 16.27 -15.07
N GLY A 267 3.05 16.36 -14.07
CA GLY A 267 3.45 16.73 -12.71
C GLY A 267 4.46 15.77 -12.11
N TRP A 268 4.36 14.48 -12.46
CA TRP A 268 5.32 13.47 -12.04
C TRP A 268 6.70 13.68 -12.65
N ALA A 269 6.77 14.00 -13.95
CA ALA A 269 8.03 14.28 -14.62
C ALA A 269 8.75 15.47 -13.98
N GLU A 270 8.02 16.56 -13.70
CA GLU A 270 8.56 17.74 -13.00
C GLU A 270 9.00 17.41 -11.56
N ALA A 271 8.14 16.75 -10.78
CA ALA A 271 8.45 16.39 -9.40
C ALA A 271 9.69 15.49 -9.31
N ARG A 272 9.85 14.57 -10.27
CA ARG A 272 11.01 13.70 -10.39
C ARG A 272 12.27 14.49 -10.72
N GLU A 273 12.22 15.44 -11.65
CA GLU A 273 13.37 16.28 -11.99
C GLU A 273 13.89 17.03 -10.76
N PHE A 274 12.99 17.70 -10.03
CA PHE A 274 13.35 18.37 -8.79
C PHE A 274 13.85 17.40 -7.72
N ALA A 275 13.27 16.20 -7.62
CA ALA A 275 13.70 15.20 -6.66
C ALA A 275 15.13 14.70 -6.97
N VAL A 276 15.46 14.48 -8.25
CA VAL A 276 16.82 14.13 -8.69
C VAL A 276 17.78 15.26 -8.36
N ALA A 277 17.43 16.51 -8.68
CA ALA A 277 18.26 17.68 -8.38
C ALA A 277 18.53 17.84 -6.87
N ALA A 278 17.53 17.53 -6.03
CA ALA A 278 17.64 17.56 -4.58
C ALA A 278 18.29 16.30 -3.96
N GLY A 279 18.63 15.27 -4.75
CA GLY A 279 19.14 13.99 -4.25
C GLY A 279 18.11 13.23 -3.40
N TYR A 280 16.82 13.44 -3.64
CA TYR A 280 15.72 12.95 -2.83
C TYR A 280 14.99 11.77 -3.50
N PRO A 281 14.88 10.59 -2.85
CA PRO A 281 14.22 9.45 -3.46
C PRO A 281 12.72 9.65 -3.67
N LEU A 282 12.25 9.40 -4.90
CA LEU A 282 10.84 9.51 -5.32
C LEU A 282 10.39 8.24 -6.04
N TYR A 283 9.36 7.57 -5.53
CA TYR A 283 8.90 6.25 -6.01
C TYR A 283 7.43 6.25 -6.45
N ARG A 284 7.06 5.39 -7.41
CA ARG A 284 5.67 5.13 -7.85
C ARG A 284 4.97 3.99 -7.10
N ASN A 285 5.66 3.33 -6.16
CA ASN A 285 5.07 2.28 -5.35
C ASN A 285 5.67 2.26 -3.94
N THR A 286 4.90 1.69 -3.01
CA THR A 286 5.30 1.57 -1.61
C THR A 286 6.39 0.51 -1.42
N SER A 287 6.38 -0.57 -2.22
CA SER A 287 7.37 -1.66 -2.09
C SER A 287 8.82 -1.21 -2.35
N CYS A 288 9.08 -0.33 -3.33
CA CYS A 288 10.41 0.24 -3.54
C CYS A 288 10.88 1.07 -2.34
N ALA A 289 10.00 1.89 -1.75
CA ALA A 289 10.33 2.66 -0.56
C ALA A 289 10.63 1.73 0.63
N LEU A 290 9.84 0.68 0.85
CA LEU A 290 10.08 -0.30 1.91
C LEU A 290 11.43 -1.01 1.74
N ALA A 291 11.78 -1.39 0.51
CA ALA A 291 13.08 -1.96 0.19
C ALA A 291 14.23 -0.99 0.48
N PHE A 292 14.09 0.27 0.05
CA PHE A 292 15.05 1.33 0.32
C PHE A 292 15.27 1.56 1.82
N LEU A 293 14.20 1.70 2.60
CA LEU A 293 14.27 1.89 4.07
C LEU A 293 14.92 0.71 4.78
N SER A 294 14.68 -0.50 4.27
CA SER A 294 15.22 -1.76 4.80
C SER A 294 16.64 -2.07 4.31
N GLY A 295 17.17 -1.29 3.35
CA GLY A 295 18.44 -1.57 2.70
C GLY A 295 18.48 -2.88 1.90
N ARG A 296 17.32 -3.33 1.39
CA ARG A 296 17.12 -4.63 0.72
C ARG A 296 16.72 -4.44 -0.74
N PRO A 297 16.91 -5.44 -1.62
CA PRO A 297 16.29 -5.43 -2.94
C PRO A 297 14.76 -5.40 -2.81
N GLU A 298 14.10 -4.81 -3.80
CA GLU A 298 12.64 -4.76 -3.88
C GLU A 298 12.07 -6.16 -4.15
N ALA A 299 11.08 -6.56 -3.34
CA ALA A 299 10.64 -7.94 -3.21
C ALA A 299 9.62 -8.39 -4.27
N LEU A 300 8.90 -7.46 -4.90
CA LEU A 300 7.78 -7.77 -5.81
C LEU A 300 8.20 -7.81 -7.29
N GLY A 301 9.45 -7.51 -7.60
CA GLY A 301 9.96 -7.54 -8.97
C GLY A 301 9.56 -6.32 -9.79
N THR A 302 9.35 -5.15 -9.17
CA THR A 302 9.01 -3.89 -9.87
C THR A 302 10.03 -3.53 -10.97
N TRP A 303 11.26 -3.95 -10.78
CA TRP A 303 12.38 -3.70 -11.70
C TRP A 303 12.44 -4.71 -12.87
N ARG A 304 11.47 -5.60 -13.00
CA ARG A 304 11.30 -6.52 -14.14
C ARG A 304 10.15 -6.06 -15.06
N PRO A 305 10.13 -6.47 -16.34
CA PRO A 305 8.96 -6.32 -17.19
C PRO A 305 7.70 -6.97 -16.56
N PRO A 306 6.50 -6.39 -16.78
CA PRO A 306 6.25 -5.14 -17.53
C PRO A 306 6.41 -3.86 -16.67
N PHE A 307 6.69 -3.98 -15.37
CA PHE A 307 6.67 -2.85 -14.43
C PHE A 307 7.92 -1.96 -14.51
N VAL A 308 9.02 -2.46 -15.06
CA VAL A 308 10.30 -1.74 -15.11
C VAL A 308 10.19 -0.39 -15.80
N GLU A 309 9.49 -0.33 -16.94
CA GLU A 309 9.35 0.88 -17.76
C GLU A 309 8.40 1.90 -17.13
N SER A 310 7.32 1.45 -16.50
CA SER A 310 6.27 2.32 -15.95
C SER A 310 6.51 2.73 -14.49
N ARG A 311 7.27 1.94 -13.72
CA ARG A 311 7.40 2.15 -12.26
C ARG A 311 8.84 2.25 -11.77
N CYS A 312 9.77 1.47 -12.33
CA CYS A 312 11.15 1.43 -11.83
C CYS A 312 12.04 2.52 -12.47
N LEU A 313 12.17 2.52 -13.79
CA LEU A 313 13.05 3.47 -14.50
C LEU A 313 12.60 4.94 -14.33
N PRO A 314 11.29 5.26 -14.30
CA PRO A 314 10.84 6.63 -14.06
C PRO A 314 11.07 7.13 -12.64
N ALA A 315 11.36 6.27 -11.65
CA ALA A 315 11.59 6.71 -10.27
C ALA A 315 12.91 7.49 -10.10
N ALA A 316 12.96 8.41 -9.14
CA ALA A 316 14.22 9.01 -8.65
C ALA A 316 14.90 8.05 -7.64
N CYS A 317 15.05 6.78 -8.01
CA CYS A 317 15.65 5.75 -7.16
C CYS A 317 17.18 5.86 -7.15
N PRO A 318 17.84 5.89 -5.97
CA PRO A 318 19.29 5.93 -5.86
C PRO A 318 19.97 4.76 -6.58
N ILE A 319 21.11 5.02 -7.22
CA ILE A 319 21.89 4.00 -7.97
C ILE A 319 22.19 2.78 -7.08
N ALA A 320 22.67 2.99 -5.85
CA ALA A 320 22.97 1.91 -4.91
C ALA A 320 21.74 1.03 -4.54
N GLN A 321 20.51 1.55 -4.68
CA GLN A 321 19.31 0.73 -4.52
C GLN A 321 18.97 -0.05 -5.80
N ARG A 322 19.16 0.56 -6.97
CA ARG A 322 19.01 -0.13 -8.27
C ARG A 322 20.00 -1.29 -8.40
N ASP A 323 21.25 -1.09 -8.00
CA ASP A 323 22.30 -2.12 -8.02
C ASP A 323 21.92 -3.32 -7.14
N ARG A 324 21.38 -3.06 -5.94
CA ARG A 324 20.87 -4.12 -5.06
C ARG A 324 19.77 -4.94 -5.73
N CYS A 325 18.84 -4.29 -6.43
CA CYS A 325 17.81 -4.99 -7.20
C CYS A 325 18.40 -5.77 -8.38
N ALA A 326 19.36 -5.21 -9.11
CA ALA A 326 20.02 -5.87 -10.25
C ALA A 326 20.81 -7.11 -9.82
N VAL A 327 21.54 -7.07 -8.69
CA VAL A 327 22.23 -8.24 -8.15
C VAL A 327 21.24 -9.33 -7.75
N ALA A 328 20.12 -8.95 -7.11
CA ALA A 328 19.07 -9.90 -6.78
C ALA A 328 18.43 -10.52 -8.04
N ALA A 329 18.38 -9.78 -9.15
CA ALA A 329 17.88 -10.25 -10.43
C ALA A 329 18.70 -11.36 -11.08
N ALA A 330 20.01 -11.22 -10.98
CA ALA A 330 20.98 -12.12 -11.58
C ALA A 330 21.13 -13.44 -10.81
N GLY A 331 20.54 -13.55 -9.60
CA GLY A 331 20.57 -14.79 -8.82
C GLY A 331 19.84 -15.91 -9.54
N GLU A 332 20.54 -17.00 -9.86
CA GLU A 332 19.93 -18.20 -10.43
C GLU A 332 19.02 -18.88 -9.41
N TRP A 333 17.76 -19.12 -9.80
CA TRP A 333 16.83 -19.94 -9.03
C TRP A 333 16.97 -21.41 -9.43
N THR A 334 17.37 -22.27 -8.51
CA THR A 334 17.70 -23.68 -8.78
C THR A 334 16.58 -24.68 -8.39
N GLY A 335 15.41 -24.19 -7.94
CA GLY A 335 14.35 -25.03 -7.38
C GLY A 335 13.15 -25.35 -8.30
N GLY A 336 13.31 -25.32 -9.63
CA GLY A 336 12.19 -25.25 -10.59
C GLY A 336 11.05 -26.27 -10.39
N ALA A 337 11.33 -27.58 -10.45
CA ALA A 337 10.28 -28.61 -10.38
C ALA A 337 9.65 -28.75 -8.98
N THR A 338 10.44 -28.59 -7.91
CA THR A 338 9.94 -28.67 -6.53
C THR A 338 9.08 -27.45 -6.18
N LEU A 339 9.37 -26.29 -6.77
CA LEU A 339 8.55 -25.09 -6.63
C LEU A 339 7.18 -25.25 -7.27
N ALA A 340 7.09 -25.75 -8.50
CA ALA A 340 5.82 -25.95 -9.20
C ALA A 340 4.86 -26.83 -8.38
N ALA A 341 5.35 -27.97 -7.89
CA ALA A 341 4.56 -28.88 -7.04
C ALA A 341 4.11 -28.21 -5.73
N ARG A 342 4.99 -27.42 -5.10
CA ARG A 342 4.69 -26.69 -3.86
C ARG A 342 3.62 -25.62 -4.08
N VAL A 343 3.72 -24.86 -5.16
CA VAL A 343 2.73 -23.82 -5.51
C VAL A 343 1.40 -24.48 -5.87
N ALA A 344 1.39 -25.56 -6.66
CA ALA A 344 0.17 -26.32 -6.95
C ALA A 344 -0.52 -26.79 -5.65
N ALA A 345 0.24 -27.37 -4.72
CA ALA A 345 -0.29 -27.78 -3.42
C ALA A 345 -0.83 -26.61 -2.59
N PHE A 346 -0.11 -25.48 -2.54
CA PHE A 346 -0.55 -24.27 -1.82
C PHE A 346 -1.86 -23.70 -2.37
N LEU A 347 -2.02 -23.72 -3.69
CA LEU A 347 -3.20 -23.24 -4.40
C LEU A 347 -4.32 -24.28 -4.48
N SER A 348 -4.10 -25.52 -4.01
CA SER A 348 -5.01 -26.65 -4.20
C SER A 348 -5.36 -26.90 -5.68
N LEU A 349 -4.36 -26.78 -6.56
CA LEU A 349 -4.48 -27.02 -8.01
C LEU A 349 -3.81 -28.33 -8.42
N ASP A 350 -4.22 -28.86 -9.57
CA ASP A 350 -3.51 -29.95 -10.21
C ASP A 350 -2.08 -29.52 -10.58
N ALA A 351 -1.09 -30.40 -10.33
CA ALA A 351 0.32 -30.09 -10.58
C ALA A 351 0.60 -29.74 -12.06
N GLY A 352 -0.20 -30.24 -13.00
CA GLY A 352 -0.09 -29.91 -14.42
C GLY A 352 -0.50 -28.47 -14.77
N LEU A 353 -1.18 -27.75 -13.88
CA LEU A 353 -1.59 -26.36 -14.07
C LEU A 353 -0.52 -25.36 -13.59
N VAL A 354 0.58 -25.82 -12.99
CA VAL A 354 1.64 -24.94 -12.51
C VAL A 354 2.95 -25.34 -13.17
N SER A 355 3.62 -24.38 -13.80
CA SER A 355 4.93 -24.59 -14.40
C SER A 355 5.89 -23.46 -14.03
N VAL A 356 7.18 -23.80 -13.94
CA VAL A 356 8.25 -22.84 -13.70
C VAL A 356 9.19 -22.91 -14.90
N THR A 357 9.37 -21.78 -15.58
CA THR A 357 10.33 -21.61 -16.68
C THR A 357 11.48 -20.72 -16.22
N ALA A 358 12.39 -20.34 -17.13
CA ALA A 358 13.53 -19.48 -16.81
C ALA A 358 13.07 -18.06 -16.41
N GLY A 359 12.82 -17.87 -15.11
CA GLY A 359 12.43 -16.59 -14.52
C GLY A 359 10.92 -16.31 -14.50
N GLU A 360 10.06 -17.31 -14.72
CA GLU A 360 8.61 -17.17 -14.68
C GLU A 360 7.92 -18.34 -13.97
N LEU A 361 6.96 -18.05 -13.11
CA LEU A 361 5.98 -18.98 -12.53
C LEU A 361 4.65 -18.79 -13.24
N VAL A 362 4.22 -19.79 -14.00
CA VAL A 362 2.98 -19.77 -14.79
C VAL A 362 1.93 -20.65 -14.12
N ILE A 363 0.75 -20.08 -13.88
CA ILE A 363 -0.41 -20.73 -13.26
C ILE A 363 -1.55 -20.71 -14.28
N GLY A 364 -1.89 -21.88 -14.81
CA GLY A 364 -2.91 -22.09 -15.84
C GLY A 364 -4.36 -22.07 -15.33
N ASP A 365 -4.62 -21.38 -14.21
CA ASP A 365 -5.97 -21.23 -13.63
C ASP A 365 -6.13 -19.82 -13.04
N MET A 366 -7.37 -19.45 -12.72
CA MET A 366 -7.67 -18.29 -11.90
C MET A 366 -7.39 -18.58 -10.42
N ILE A 367 -6.65 -17.67 -9.78
CA ILE A 367 -6.34 -17.76 -8.35
C ILE A 367 -6.84 -16.54 -7.59
N ASP A 368 -6.88 -16.63 -6.27
CA ASP A 368 -7.32 -15.55 -5.42
C ASP A 368 -6.23 -14.47 -5.24
N GLU A 369 -6.64 -13.22 -5.09
CA GLU A 369 -5.75 -12.08 -4.94
C GLU A 369 -4.77 -12.21 -3.76
N PHE A 370 -5.22 -12.75 -2.63
CA PHE A 370 -4.32 -12.96 -1.49
C PHE A 370 -3.28 -14.04 -1.76
N ASP A 371 -3.65 -15.08 -2.50
CA ASP A 371 -2.72 -16.15 -2.89
C ASP A 371 -1.68 -15.63 -3.88
N TYR A 372 -2.10 -14.84 -4.88
CA TYR A 372 -1.19 -14.19 -5.82
C TYR A 372 -0.18 -13.29 -5.08
N ASN A 373 -0.65 -12.48 -4.12
CA ASN A 373 0.23 -11.61 -3.34
C ASN A 373 1.17 -12.39 -2.42
N THR A 374 0.72 -13.51 -1.85
CA THR A 374 1.61 -14.44 -1.13
C THR A 374 2.74 -14.88 -2.04
N LEU A 375 2.43 -15.37 -3.24
CA LEU A 375 3.45 -15.82 -4.18
C LEU A 375 4.39 -14.68 -4.60
N LEU A 376 3.87 -13.46 -4.80
CA LEU A 376 4.69 -12.28 -5.08
C LEU A 376 5.69 -11.99 -3.96
N HIS A 377 5.30 -12.09 -2.70
CA HIS A 377 6.22 -11.86 -1.58
C HIS A 377 7.28 -12.95 -1.46
N GLY A 378 6.92 -14.20 -1.76
CA GLY A 378 7.84 -15.33 -1.70
C GLY A 378 8.85 -15.36 -2.85
N TYR A 379 8.38 -15.02 -4.05
CA TYR A 379 9.08 -15.35 -5.30
C TYR A 379 9.22 -14.18 -6.27
N GLY A 380 8.54 -13.04 -6.08
CA GLY A 380 8.54 -11.91 -7.03
C GLY A 380 9.92 -11.31 -7.30
N ARG A 381 10.85 -11.41 -6.34
CA ARG A 381 12.26 -11.02 -6.54
C ARG A 381 12.99 -11.93 -7.55
N HIS A 382 12.61 -13.20 -7.61
CA HIS A 382 13.30 -14.24 -8.36
C HIS A 382 12.67 -14.47 -9.74
N MET A 383 11.36 -14.30 -9.86
CA MET A 383 10.62 -14.61 -11.08
C MET A 383 9.36 -13.75 -11.22
N ALA A 384 8.95 -13.54 -12.48
CA ALA A 384 7.63 -13.04 -12.79
C ALA A 384 6.58 -14.10 -12.43
N ILE A 385 5.40 -13.66 -12.00
CA ILE A 385 4.28 -14.55 -11.69
C ILE A 385 3.15 -14.22 -12.64
N ARG A 386 2.67 -15.22 -13.37
CA ARG A 386 1.56 -15.09 -14.31
C ARG A 386 0.51 -16.12 -14.00
N ALA A 387 -0.73 -15.67 -13.84
CA ALA A 387 -1.90 -16.51 -13.68
C ALA A 387 -2.87 -16.26 -14.85
N GLN A 388 -3.74 -17.22 -15.16
CA GLN A 388 -4.80 -17.02 -16.15
C GLN A 388 -5.72 -15.85 -15.74
N GLY A 389 -5.93 -15.67 -14.45
CA GLY A 389 -6.65 -14.52 -13.89
C GLY A 389 -6.48 -14.45 -12.37
N VAL A 390 -6.87 -13.30 -11.80
CA VAL A 390 -6.83 -13.08 -10.34
C VAL A 390 -8.22 -12.65 -9.86
N ARG A 391 -8.84 -13.45 -8.98
CA ARG A 391 -10.11 -13.14 -8.32
C ARG A 391 -9.87 -12.10 -7.24
N ARG A 392 -10.53 -10.94 -7.38
CA ARG A 392 -10.34 -9.79 -6.51
C ARG A 392 -11.01 -10.02 -5.16
N GLN A 393 -10.33 -9.67 -4.08
CA GLN A 393 -10.84 -9.83 -2.70
C GLN A 393 -10.80 -8.53 -1.91
N LYS A 394 -9.98 -7.56 -2.32
CA LYS A 394 -9.87 -6.25 -1.65
C LYS A 394 -10.84 -5.21 -2.21
N ALA A 395 -11.10 -4.19 -1.40
CA ALA A 395 -11.87 -3.01 -1.81
C ALA A 395 -11.09 -2.06 -2.75
N TRP A 396 -9.76 -2.12 -2.77
CA TRP A 396 -8.91 -1.33 -3.66
C TRP A 396 -8.11 -2.24 -4.59
N LEU A 397 -7.76 -1.70 -5.76
CA LEU A 397 -6.90 -2.39 -6.72
C LEU A 397 -5.44 -2.12 -6.43
N GLY A 398 -4.72 -3.21 -6.24
CA GLY A 398 -3.27 -3.23 -6.23
C GLY A 398 -2.65 -2.84 -7.57
N SER A 399 -1.39 -2.41 -7.52
CA SER A 399 -0.62 -1.97 -8.69
C SER A 399 -0.13 -3.12 -9.56
N PHE A 400 -0.10 -4.35 -9.01
CA PHE A 400 0.50 -5.53 -9.65
C PHE A 400 -0.52 -6.53 -10.19
N THR A 401 -1.82 -6.29 -9.98
CA THR A 401 -2.92 -7.15 -10.43
C THR A 401 -3.58 -6.66 -11.72
N GLY A 402 -3.12 -5.53 -12.28
CA GLY A 402 -3.72 -4.87 -13.46
C GLY A 402 -3.14 -5.29 -14.82
N GLY A 403 -2.02 -6.01 -14.86
CA GLY A 403 -1.36 -6.41 -16.11
C GLY A 403 -1.86 -7.76 -16.62
N GLY A 404 -2.87 -7.76 -17.49
CA GLY A 404 -3.24 -8.95 -18.27
C GLY A 404 -4.55 -9.63 -17.91
N ILE A 405 -5.59 -8.88 -17.54
CA ILE A 405 -6.96 -9.42 -17.60
C ILE A 405 -7.40 -9.33 -19.07
N ALA A 406 -7.22 -10.42 -19.82
CA ALA A 406 -8.10 -10.64 -20.98
C ALA A 406 -9.52 -10.77 -20.41
N ALA A 407 -10.43 -9.92 -20.89
CA ALA A 407 -11.84 -9.91 -20.51
C ALA A 407 -12.54 -11.22 -20.91
#